data_AF-A0A3D2P659-F1
#
_entry.id   AF-A0A3D2P659-F1
#
_cell.length_a   1.000
_cell.length_b   1.000
_cell.length_c   1.000
_cell.angle_alpha   90.00
_cell.angle_beta   90.00
_cell.angle_gamma   90.00
#
_symmetry.space_group_name_H-M   'P 1'
#
loop_
_entity.id
_entity.type
_entity.pdbx_description
1 polymer ?
#
loop_
_entity_poly.entity_id
_entity_poly.type
_entity_poly.pdbx_seq_one_letter_code
_entity_poly.pdbx_strand_id
1 'polypeptide(L)' 'MQNLKQETIELIKRLPDNCSLEDIMYELYFKQKVKRGLKELKEGKVVSHEEVKKRMSKWLKSSGH' A
#
# COMPACT_ATOMS: atom_id res chain seq x y z
N MET A 1 9.63 -14.67 16.03
CA MET A 1 8.76 -14.37 14.86
C MET A 1 7.55 -13.62 15.35
N GLN A 2 7.39 -12.34 15.01
CA GLN A 2 6.11 -11.67 15.24
C GLN A 2 5.11 -12.15 14.18
N ASN A 3 3.92 -12.52 14.63
CA ASN A 3 2.83 -12.84 13.71
C ASN A 3 2.18 -11.55 13.19
N LEU A 4 1.39 -11.67 12.12
CA LEU A 4 0.74 -10.52 11.48
C LEU A 4 -0.04 -9.65 12.46
N LYS A 5 -0.73 -10.27 13.43
CA LYS A 5 -1.50 -9.55 14.45
C LYS A 5 -0.60 -8.65 15.30
N GLN A 6 0.54 -9.14 15.78
CA GLN A 6 1.46 -8.30 16.58
C GLN A 6 2.07 -7.17 15.76
N GLU A 7 2.48 -7.44 14.53
CA GLU A 7 3.00 -6.42 13.61
C GLU A 7 1.99 -5.31 13.30
N THR A 8 0.70 -5.64 13.25
CA THR A 8 -0.40 -4.68 13.07
C THR A 8 -0.62 -3.85 14.33
N ILE A 9 -0.62 -4.49 15.51
CA ILE A 9 -0.75 -3.79 16.80
C ILE A 9 0.38 -2.78 16.99
N GLU A 10 1.63 -3.16 16.67
CA GLU A 10 2.77 -2.24 16.78
C GLU A 10 2.70 -1.06 15.81
N LEU A 11 2.15 -1.26 14.60
CA LEU A 11 1.93 -0.17 13.67
C LEU A 11 0.90 0.82 14.24
N ILE A 12 -0.22 0.32 14.75
CA ILE A 12 -1.28 1.16 15.33
C ILE A 12 -0.74 1.94 16.54
N LYS A 13 0.07 1.30 17.39
CA LYS A 13 0.69 1.96 18.56
C LYS A 13 1.64 3.13 18.23
N ARG A 14 2.10 3.24 16.99
CA ARG A 14 2.99 4.34 16.55
C ARG A 14 2.22 5.52 15.98
N LEU A 15 0.91 5.38 15.77
CA LEU A 15 0.09 6.46 15.26
C LEU A 15 -0.17 7.49 16.36
N PRO A 16 -0.39 8.77 15.99
CA PRO A 16 -0.81 9.79 16.95
C PRO A 16 -2.12 9.40 17.65
N ASP A 17 -2.27 9.78 18.92
CA ASP A 17 -3.49 9.50 19.68
C ASP A 17 -4.76 10.16 19.09
N ASN A 18 -4.59 11.24 18.32
CA ASN A 18 -5.67 11.94 17.63
C ASN A 18 -5.90 11.43 16.20
N CYS A 19 -5.31 10.29 15.81
CA CYS A 19 -5.53 9.70 14.50
C CYS A 19 -6.99 9.26 14.32
N SER A 20 -7.48 9.41 13.10
CA SER A 20 -8.80 8.94 12.71
C SER A 20 -8.76 7.46 12.30
N LEU A 21 -9.95 6.85 12.17
CA LEU A 21 -10.06 5.51 11.59
C LEU A 21 -9.51 5.46 10.15
N GLU A 22 -9.66 6.55 9.40
CA GLU A 22 -9.18 6.69 8.02
C GLU A 22 -7.65 6.65 7.96
N ASP A 23 -6.98 7.29 8.91
CA ASP A 23 -5.51 7.27 9.03
C ASP A 23 -5.00 5.85 9.33
N ILE A 24 -5.67 5.13 10.24
CA ILE A 24 -5.35 3.73 10.55
C ILE A 24 -5.49 2.86 9.30
N MET A 25 -6.58 3.03 8.56
CA MET A 25 -6.82 2.28 7.32
C MET A 25 -5.77 2.60 6.24
N TYR A 26 -5.40 3.87 6.10
CA TYR A 26 -4.38 4.32 5.16
C TYR A 26 -3.05 3.63 5.42
N GLU A 27 -2.59 3.64 6.68
CA GLU A 27 -1.31 3.06 7.08
C GLU A 27 -1.25 1.54 6.86
N LEU A 28 -2.35 0.84 7.15
CA LEU A 28 -2.47 -0.59 6.86
C LEU A 28 -2.39 -0.88 5.36
N TYR A 29 -3.10 -0.11 4.54
CA TYR A 29 -3.10 -0.29 3.10
C TYR A 29 -1.75 0.04 2.49
N PHE A 30 -1.11 1.12 2.95
CA PHE A 30 0.25 1.50 2.54
C PHE A 30 1.25 0.38 2.83
N LYS A 31 1.28 -0.13 4.07
CA LYS A 31 2.16 -1.24 4.45
C LYS A 31 1.90 -2.49 3.62
N GLN A 32 0.64 -2.81 3.32
CA GLN A 32 0.28 -3.93 2.45
C GLN A 32 0.82 -3.73 1.02
N LYS A 33 0.65 -2.53 0.45
CA LYS A 33 1.12 -2.21 -0.91
C LYS A 33 2.63 -2.27 -1.03
N VAL A 34 3.36 -1.73 -0.05
CA VAL A 34 4.83 -1.82 -0.02
C VAL A 34 5.28 -3.27 0.06
N LYS A 35 4.73 -4.07 0.98
CA LYS A 35 5.06 -5.50 1.09
C LYS A 35 4.79 -6.26 -0.20
N ARG A 36 3.66 -5.98 -0.85
CA ARG A 36 3.30 -6.56 -2.14
C ARG A 36 4.28 -6.15 -3.24
N GLY A 37 4.62 -4.87 -3.36
CA GLY A 37 5.59 -4.38 -4.33
C GLY A 37 6.97 -5.02 -4.14
N LEU A 38 7.46 -5.11 -2.89
CA LEU A 38 8.72 -5.79 -2.58
C LEU A 38 8.69 -7.29 -2.94
N LYS A 39 7.55 -7.95 -2.75
CA LYS A 39 7.37 -9.35 -3.17
C LYS A 39 7.37 -9.48 -4.69
N GLU A 40 6.64 -8.63 -5.40
CA GLU A 40 6.58 -8.60 -6.86
C GLU A 40 7.97 -8.33 -7.49
N LEU A 41 8.76 -7.42 -6.88
CA LEU A 41 10.16 -7.18 -7.27
C LEU A 41 11.02 -8.45 -7.10
N LYS A 42 10.92 -9.14 -5.96
CA LYS A 42 11.66 -10.39 -5.71
C LYS A 42 11.25 -11.51 -6.67
N GLU A 43 9.99 -11.52 -7.10
CA GLU A 43 9.46 -12.48 -8.08
C GLU A 43 9.72 -12.08 -9.54
N GLY A 44 10.47 -10.99 -9.79
CA GLY A 44 10.76 -10.51 -11.15
C GLY A 44 9.54 -9.95 -11.89
N LYS A 45 8.41 -9.74 -11.21
CA LYS A 45 7.19 -9.13 -11.74
C LYS A 45 7.31 -7.60 -11.73
N VAL A 46 8.31 -7.10 -12.44
CA VAL A 46 8.48 -5.68 -12.71
C VAL A 46 7.72 -5.31 -13.98
N VAL A 47 6.95 -4.23 -13.91
CA VAL A 47 6.36 -3.61 -15.09
C VAL A 47 7.27 -2.48 -15.57
N SER A 48 7.44 -2.35 -16.88
CA SER A 48 8.24 -1.26 -17.45
C SER A 48 7.59 0.09 -17.14
N HIS A 49 8.40 1.16 -17.16
CA HIS A 49 7.92 2.52 -16.95
C HIS A 49 6.79 2.91 -17.93
N GLU A 50 6.85 2.42 -19.17
CA GLU A 50 5.82 2.64 -20.19
C GLU A 50 4.50 1.91 -19.88
N GLU A 51 4.59 0.70 -19.31
CA GLU A 51 3.43 -0.08 -18.86
C GLU A 51 2.73 0.62 -17.66
N VAL A 52 3.50 1.26 -16.78
CA VAL A 52 2.97 2.08 -15.68
C VAL A 52 2.23 3.32 -16.20
N LYS A 53 2.82 4.08 -17.13
CA LYS A 53 2.16 5.24 -17.76
C LYS A 53 0.81 4.87 -18.39
N LYS A 54 0.76 3.75 -19.11
CA LYS A 54 -0.47 3.28 -19.77
C LYS A 54 -1.58 2.95 -18.76
N ARG A 55 -1.23 2.42 -17.58
CA ARG A 55 -2.20 2.10 -16.50
C ARG A 55 -2.69 3.36 -15.80
N MET A 56 -1.81 4.32 -15.52
CA MET A 56 -2.20 5.60 -14.89
C MET A 56 -3.12 6.43 -15.81
N SER A 57 -2.81 6.49 -17.11
CA SER A 57 -3.66 7.17 -18.10
C SER A 57 -5.06 6.57 -18.22
N LYS A 58 -5.22 5.27 -17.96
CA LYS A 58 -6.55 4.63 -17.92
C LYS A 58 -7.31 4.98 -16.64
N TRP A 59 -6.62 4.99 -15.50
CA TRP A 59 -7.23 5.33 -14.20
C TRP A 59 -7.71 6.79 -14.16
N LEU A 60 -6.90 7.73 -14.64
CA LEU A 60 -7.27 9.15 -14.74
C LEU A 60 -8.47 9.41 -15.67
N LYS A 61 -8.66 8.57 -16.69
CA LYS A 61 -9.84 8.64 -17.57
C LYS A 61 -11.10 8.02 -16.96
N SER A 62 -10.94 7.06 -16.04
CA SER A 62 -12.08 6.40 -15.36
C SER A 62 -12.54 7.08 -14.07
N SER A 63 -11.72 7.97 -13.50
CA SER A 63 -12.04 8.69 -12.24
C SER A 63 -12.70 10.06 -12.48
N GLY A 64 -13.09 10.37 -13.71
CA GLY A 64 -13.89 11.57 -14.03
C GLY A 64 -15.39 11.26 -13.97
N HIS A 65 -15.99 11.52 -12.82
CA HIS A 65 -17.38 11.97 -12.66
C HIS A 65 -17.36 13.16 -11.70
#